data_AF-A0A7C6YRE7-F1
#
_entry.id   AF-A0A7C6YRE7-F1
#
_cell.length_a   1.000
_cell.length_b   1.000
_cell.length_c   1.000
_cell.angle_alpha   90.00
_cell.angle_beta   90.00
_cell.angle_gamma   90.00
#
_symmetry.space_group_name_H-M   'P 1'
#
loop_
_entity.id
_entity.type
_entity.pdbx_description
1 polymer ?
#
loop_
_entity_poly.entity_id
_entity_poly.type
_entity_poly.pdbx_seq_one_letter_code
_entity_poly.pdbx_strand_id
1 'polypeptide(L)'
;MREKKGCCILSQEEPNIRVEPNEEKSDLCLLGIGTIIYFIAIIFSLSPKLELVLFLSSYLLIGGEVVYHAFRNIRHGQIFDENFLMTIATLGAFAIKVYPEAVAVMLFYRVGEAVQDLAVNRSRRSIQALLEIRPDYA
;
A
#
# COMPACT_ATOMS: atom_id res chain seq x y z
N MET A 1 15.14 -23.61 -43.89
CA MET A 1 13.78 -23.53 -43.32
C MET A 1 13.83 -22.45 -42.24
N ARG A 2 13.58 -21.15 -42.45
CA ARG A 2 12.37 -20.44 -42.93
C ARG A 2 11.08 -20.86 -42.23
N GLU A 3 10.86 -20.29 -41.05
CA GLU A 3 9.55 -19.75 -40.67
C GLU A 3 9.73 -18.36 -40.07
N LYS A 4 9.01 -17.41 -40.65
CA LYS A 4 8.96 -16.00 -40.33
C LYS A 4 7.47 -15.65 -40.40
N LYS A 5 6.99 -14.89 -39.40
CA LYS A 5 5.90 -13.89 -39.42
C LYS A 5 4.62 -14.20 -38.63
N GLY A 6 4.24 -13.18 -37.85
CA GLY A 6 3.00 -13.01 -37.09
C GLY A 6 3.36 -12.81 -35.62
N CYS A 7 3.58 -11.61 -35.08
CA CYS A 7 2.83 -10.39 -35.24
C CYS A 7 3.71 -9.19 -34.80
N CYS A 8 3.80 -8.15 -35.64
CA CYS A 8 4.12 -6.80 -35.17
C CYS A 8 2.83 -6.25 -34.54
N ILE A 9 2.85 -5.73 -33.32
CA ILE A 9 2.11 -4.52 -32.90
C ILE A 9 2.63 -4.07 -31.52
N LEU A 10 3.08 -2.81 -31.49
CA LEU A 10 3.11 -1.83 -30.40
C LEU A 10 3.88 -2.11 -29.11
N SER A 11 5.06 -1.47 -29.04
CA SER A 11 5.32 -0.35 -28.13
C SER A 11 4.30 -0.19 -26.99
N GLN A 12 4.56 -0.87 -25.88
CA GLN A 12 4.10 -0.42 -24.58
C GLN A 12 5.37 0.03 -23.85
N GLU A 13 5.49 1.35 -23.75
CA GLU A 13 6.42 2.04 -22.86
C GLU A 13 6.44 1.32 -21.51
N GLU A 14 7.51 0.57 -21.24
CA GLU A 14 7.77 0.06 -19.90
C GLU A 14 8.01 1.30 -19.02
N PRO A 15 7.09 1.67 -18.10
CA PRO A 15 7.45 2.69 -17.15
C PRO A 15 8.55 2.07 -16.33
N ASN A 16 9.67 2.77 -16.29
CA ASN A 16 10.79 2.52 -15.42
C ASN A 16 10.29 2.42 -13.97
N ILE A 17 9.98 1.21 -13.55
CA ILE A 17 9.82 0.88 -12.15
C ILE A 17 11.23 0.73 -11.63
N ARG A 18 11.79 1.87 -11.22
CA ARG A 18 12.92 1.88 -10.31
C ARG A 18 12.47 1.13 -9.06
N VAL A 19 12.89 -0.12 -8.99
CA VAL A 19 13.03 -0.84 -7.73
C VAL A 19 14.14 -0.09 -6.98
N GLU A 20 13.78 0.88 -6.15
CA GLU A 20 14.68 1.44 -5.15
C GLU A 20 14.64 0.51 -3.94
N PRO A 21 15.75 -0.15 -3.59
CA PRO A 21 15.80 -1.15 -2.55
C PRO A 21 16.06 -0.49 -1.18
N ASN A 22 15.16 -0.69 -0.21
CA ASN A 22 15.38 -0.86 1.25
C ASN A 22 14.07 -0.53 2.03
N GLU A 23 13.01 -1.30 1.79
CA GLU A 23 11.60 -1.01 2.15
C GLU A 23 11.03 -2.04 3.16
N GLU A 24 11.75 -2.33 4.25
CA GLU A 24 11.14 -3.03 5.40
C GLU A 24 11.26 -2.23 6.71
N LYS A 25 12.28 -1.37 6.84
CA LYS A 25 12.46 -0.47 8.00
C LYS A 25 11.97 0.96 7.73
N SER A 26 11.95 1.37 6.47
CA SER A 26 11.62 2.72 6.02
C SER A 26 10.11 2.98 6.09
N ASP A 27 9.31 2.00 5.65
CA ASP A 27 7.85 2.11 5.65
C ASP A 27 7.27 2.11 7.06
N LEU A 28 7.82 1.29 7.95
CA LEU A 28 7.41 1.28 9.35
C LEU A 28 7.75 2.61 10.06
N CYS A 29 8.88 3.22 9.71
CA CYS A 29 9.27 4.52 10.23
C CYS A 29 8.38 5.64 9.68
N LEU A 30 8.08 5.62 8.37
CA LEU A 30 7.18 6.57 7.71
C LEU A 30 5.75 6.47 8.26
N LEU A 31 5.24 5.26 8.45
CA LEU A 31 3.96 4.98 9.08
C LEU A 31 3.97 5.49 10.54
N GLY A 32 5.05 5.27 11.28
CA GLY A 32 5.24 5.82 12.63
C GLY A 32 5.19 7.35 12.66
N ILE A 33 5.93 8.04 11.78
CA ILE A 33 5.95 9.49 11.68
C ILE A 33 4.57 10.03 11.27
N GLY A 34 3.93 9.42 10.27
CA GLY A 34 2.60 9.79 9.81
C GLY A 34 1.55 9.66 10.92
N THR A 35 1.64 8.61 11.73
CA THR A 35 0.79 8.36 12.90
C THR A 35 0.99 9.44 13.97
N ILE A 36 2.23 9.79 14.28
CA ILE A 36 2.53 10.86 15.25
C ILE A 36 1.93 12.19 14.79
N ILE A 37 2.11 12.53 13.51
CA ILE A 37 1.54 13.76 12.92
C ILE A 37 0.01 13.74 12.99
N TYR A 38 -0.64 12.60 12.70
CA TYR A 38 -2.09 12.43 12.82
C TYR A 38 -2.60 12.69 14.25
N PHE A 39 -1.95 12.09 15.26
CA PHE A 39 -2.32 12.31 16.66
C PHE A 39 -2.10 13.76 17.11
N ILE A 40 -1.01 14.41 16.66
CA ILE A 40 -0.77 15.83 16.91
C ILE A 40 -1.89 16.68 16.28
N ALA A 41 -2.31 16.37 15.05
CA ALA A 41 -3.37 17.10 14.36
C ALA A 41 -4.71 17.03 15.10
N ILE A 42 -5.07 15.86 15.65
CA ILE A 42 -6.28 15.69 16.47
C ILE A 42 -6.19 16.49 17.77
N ILE A 43 -5.05 16.41 18.48
CA ILE A 43 -4.88 17.07 19.78
C ILE A 43 -4.92 18.60 19.65
N PHE A 44 -4.33 19.16 18.60
CA PHE A 44 -4.17 20.60 18.47
C PHE A 44 -5.38 21.34 17.87
N SER A 45 -6.46 20.65 17.44
CA SER A 45 -7.73 21.21 16.90
C SER A 45 -7.58 22.66 16.40
N LEU A 46 -6.89 22.81 15.26
CA LEU A 46 -6.57 24.12 14.67
C LEU A 46 -7.72 24.64 13.80
N SER A 47 -7.53 25.85 13.24
CA SER A 47 -8.46 26.43 12.25
C SER A 47 -8.74 25.46 11.09
N PRO A 48 -9.95 25.49 10.49
CA PRO A 48 -10.41 24.47 9.54
C PRO A 48 -9.58 24.36 8.25
N LYS A 49 -8.90 25.45 7.84
CA LYS A 49 -7.98 25.43 6.70
C LYS A 49 -6.67 24.73 7.02
N LEU A 50 -6.16 24.95 8.23
CA LEU A 50 -4.88 24.39 8.67
C LEU A 50 -5.03 22.91 9.02
N GLU A 51 -6.15 22.55 9.63
CA GLU A 51 -6.57 21.17 9.88
C GLU A 51 -6.58 20.32 8.60
N LEU A 52 -7.16 20.83 7.52
CA LEU A 52 -7.16 20.16 6.21
C LEU A 52 -5.74 19.89 5.71
N VAL A 53 -4.84 20.88 5.79
CA VAL A 53 -3.45 20.71 5.32
C VAL A 53 -2.69 19.69 6.17
N LEU A 54 -2.92 19.65 7.49
CA LEU A 54 -2.32 18.66 8.39
C LEU A 54 -2.84 17.25 8.12
N PHE A 55 -4.15 17.06 7.96
CA PHE A 55 -4.69 15.74 7.63
C PHE A 55 -4.30 15.28 6.24
N LEU A 56 -4.24 16.20 5.28
CA LEU A 56 -3.80 15.86 3.92
C LEU A 56 -2.33 15.47 3.88
N SER A 57 -1.46 16.14 4.64
CA SER A 57 -0.05 15.77 4.72
C SER A 57 0.15 14.43 5.43
N SER A 58 -0.57 14.19 6.53
CA SER A 58 -0.56 12.89 7.23
C SER A 58 -1.08 11.76 6.34
N TYR A 59 -2.17 12.01 5.60
CA TYR A 59 -2.71 11.08 4.61
C TYR A 59 -1.67 10.72 3.54
N LEU A 60 -0.96 11.70 3.00
CA LEU A 60 0.06 11.46 1.99
C LEU A 60 1.24 10.65 2.53
N LEU A 61 1.65 10.88 3.78
CA LEU A 61 2.73 10.13 4.42
C LEU A 61 2.35 8.66 4.68
N ILE A 62 1.12 8.40 5.14
CA ILE A 62 0.66 7.05 5.46
C ILE A 62 0.22 6.29 4.20
N GLY A 63 -0.59 6.95 3.37
CA GLY A 63 -1.26 6.36 2.21
C GLY A 63 -0.55 6.56 0.88
N GLY A 64 0.58 7.27 0.83
CA GLY A 64 1.27 7.58 -0.42
C GLY A 64 1.63 6.35 -1.26
N GLU A 65 2.13 5.30 -0.60
CA GLU A 65 2.43 4.03 -1.27
C GLU A 65 1.16 3.32 -1.76
N VAL A 66 0.08 3.32 -0.97
CA VAL A 66 -1.23 2.73 -1.34
C VAL A 66 -1.80 3.41 -2.58
N VAL A 67 -1.76 4.74 -2.63
CA VAL A 67 -2.21 5.52 -3.78
C VAL A 67 -1.34 5.26 -5.00
N TYR A 68 -0.02 5.13 -4.80
CA TYR A 68 0.91 4.80 -5.88
C TYR A 68 0.66 3.38 -6.45
N HIS A 69 0.50 2.38 -5.59
CA HIS A 69 0.15 1.01 -5.98
C HIS A 69 -1.21 0.94 -6.66
N ALA A 70 -2.21 1.65 -6.16
CA ALA A 70 -3.51 1.76 -6.79
C ALA A 70 -3.39 2.28 -8.24
N PHE A 71 -2.67 3.39 -8.44
CA PHE A 71 -2.49 3.96 -9.77
C PHE A 71 -1.75 3.01 -10.71
N ARG A 72 -0.71 2.34 -10.21
CA ARG A 72 0.02 1.33 -10.97
C ARG A 72 -0.87 0.15 -11.35
N ASN A 73 -1.67 -0.38 -10.43
CA ASN A 73 -2.49 -1.58 -10.63
C ASN A 73 -3.65 -1.31 -11.60
N ILE A 74 -4.25 -0.11 -11.54
CA ILE A 74 -5.22 0.36 -12.54
C ILE A 74 -4.59 0.33 -13.95
N ARG A 75 -3.35 0.82 -14.10
CA ARG A 75 -2.67 0.85 -15.40
C ARG A 75 -2.41 -0.54 -15.97
N HIS A 76 -2.28 -1.55 -15.12
CA HIS A 76 -2.11 -2.96 -15.53
C HIS A 76 -3.45 -3.70 -15.74
N GLY A 77 -4.59 -3.02 -15.58
CA GLY A 77 -5.92 -3.59 -15.80
C GLY A 77 -6.57 -4.22 -14.55
N GLN A 78 -5.96 -4.08 -13.38
CA GLN A 78 -6.50 -4.57 -12.10
C GLN A 78 -7.19 -3.45 -11.34
N ILE A 79 -8.42 -3.13 -11.75
CA ILE A 79 -9.21 -2.01 -11.19
C ILE A 79 -9.99 -2.35 -9.91
N PHE A 80 -10.00 -3.59 -9.44
CA PHE A 80 -10.71 -3.99 -8.20
C PHE A 80 -9.73 -4.54 -7.17
N ASP A 81 -8.64 -3.79 -6.97
CA ASP A 81 -7.60 -4.12 -6.00
C ASP A 81 -7.86 -3.45 -4.64
N GLU A 82 -7.28 -4.00 -3.58
CA GLU A 82 -7.40 -3.51 -2.20
C GLU A 82 -6.90 -2.05 -2.09
N ASN A 83 -5.76 -1.76 -2.73
CA ASN A 83 -5.18 -0.42 -2.77
C ASN A 83 -6.09 0.59 -3.46
N PHE A 84 -6.75 0.17 -4.53
CA PHE A 84 -7.69 1.01 -5.27
C PHE A 84 -8.96 1.28 -4.46
N LEU A 85 -9.54 0.24 -3.86
CA LEU A 85 -10.71 0.37 -2.98
C LEU A 85 -10.42 1.33 -1.82
N MET A 86 -9.25 1.19 -1.18
CA MET A 86 -8.80 2.09 -0.11
C MET A 86 -8.63 3.53 -0.59
N THR A 87 -8.06 3.73 -1.78
CA THR A 87 -7.86 5.07 -2.36
C THR A 87 -9.20 5.76 -2.66
N ILE A 88 -10.14 5.07 -3.30
CA ILE A 88 -11.46 5.66 -3.59
C ILE A 88 -12.25 5.92 -2.31
N ALA A 89 -12.23 4.99 -1.34
CA ALA A 89 -12.94 5.17 -0.07
C ALA A 89 -12.44 6.41 0.67
N THR A 90 -11.12 6.59 0.74
CA THR A 90 -10.51 7.73 1.43
C THR A 90 -10.73 9.03 0.67
N LEU A 91 -10.56 9.06 -0.66
CA LEU A 91 -10.90 10.22 -1.48
C LEU A 91 -12.38 10.62 -1.33
N GLY A 92 -13.28 9.64 -1.24
CA GLY A 92 -14.71 9.86 -0.99
C GLY A 92 -14.95 10.51 0.38
N ALA A 93 -14.25 10.05 1.43
CA ALA A 93 -14.30 10.66 2.76
C ALA A 93 -13.75 12.10 2.77
N PHE A 94 -12.68 12.37 2.02
CA PHE A 94 -12.19 13.74 1.81
C PHE A 94 -13.23 14.63 1.12
N ALA A 95 -14.00 14.11 0.15
CA ALA A 95 -15.04 14.87 -0.54
C ALA A 95 -16.20 15.32 0.38
N ILE A 96 -16.54 14.52 1.39
CA ILE A 96 -17.56 14.86 2.40
C ILE A 96 -16.99 15.66 3.58
N LYS A 97 -15.70 16.04 3.55
CA LYS A 97 -14.97 16.80 4.59
C LYS A 97 -14.79 16.06 5.92
N VAL A 98 -14.79 14.75 5.87
CA VAL A 98 -14.63 13.86 7.02
C VAL A 98 -13.18 13.35 7.01
N TYR A 99 -12.25 14.26 7.29
CA TYR A 99 -10.80 14.05 7.10
C TYR A 99 -10.18 13.11 8.14
N PRO A 100 -10.45 13.25 9.45
CA PRO A 100 -9.84 12.38 10.46
C PRO A 100 -10.12 10.90 10.20
N GLU A 101 -11.35 10.56 9.81
CA GLU A 101 -11.80 9.20 9.55
C GLU A 101 -11.16 8.63 8.29
N ALA A 102 -10.96 9.46 7.25
CA ALA A 102 -10.24 9.06 6.05
C ALA A 102 -8.80 8.62 6.38
N VAL A 103 -8.11 9.39 7.22
CA VAL A 103 -6.74 9.07 7.66
C VAL A 103 -6.74 7.85 8.60
N ALA A 104 -7.72 7.74 9.51
CA ALA A 104 -7.84 6.61 10.42
C ALA A 104 -8.02 5.28 9.67
N VAL A 105 -8.93 5.24 8.68
CA VAL A 105 -9.16 4.05 7.86
C VAL A 105 -7.89 3.65 7.10
N MET A 106 -7.19 4.62 6.50
CA MET A 106 -5.92 4.37 5.82
C MET A 106 -4.84 3.85 6.78
N LEU A 107 -4.74 4.42 7.98
CA LEU A 107 -3.80 3.97 9.01
C LEU A 107 -4.09 2.52 9.44
N PHE A 108 -5.36 2.20 9.72
CA PHE A 108 -5.74 0.84 10.11
C PHE A 108 -5.49 -0.18 9.01
N TYR A 109 -5.70 0.19 7.75
CA TYR A 109 -5.35 -0.67 6.63
C TYR A 109 -3.85 -0.97 6.60
N ARG A 110 -2.98 0.05 6.71
CA ARG A 110 -1.53 -0.14 6.70
C ARG A 110 -1.03 -0.99 7.87
N VAL A 111 -1.61 -0.80 9.05
CA VAL A 111 -1.32 -1.65 10.21
C VAL A 111 -1.81 -3.09 9.97
N GLY A 112 -2.99 -3.24 9.36
CA GLY A 112 -3.57 -4.54 9.00
C GLY A 112 -2.71 -5.30 7.98
N GLU A 113 -2.20 -4.60 6.97
CA GLU A 113 -1.27 -5.12 5.96
C GLU A 113 0.00 -5.68 6.64
N ALA A 114 0.63 -4.90 7.53
CA ALA A 114 1.80 -5.37 8.28
C ALA A 114 1.51 -6.62 9.14
N VAL A 115 0.32 -6.71 9.74
CA VAL A 115 -0.11 -7.89 10.51
C VAL A 115 -0.40 -9.08 9.58
N GLN A 116 -1.01 -8.84 8.43
CA GLN A 116 -1.29 -9.85 7.42
C GLN A 116 0.00 -10.48 6.91
N ASP A 117 1.02 -9.68 6.60
CA ASP A 117 2.32 -10.17 6.14
C ASP A 117 3.00 -11.03 7.21
N LEU A 118 2.97 -10.59 8.47
CA LEU A 118 3.50 -11.36 9.59
C LEU A 118 2.77 -12.70 9.76
N ALA A 119 1.44 -12.70 9.65
CA ALA A 119 0.61 -13.89 9.79
C ALA A 119 0.86 -14.90 8.66
N VAL A 120 0.92 -14.43 7.41
CA VAL A 120 1.18 -15.26 6.23
C VAL A 120 2.59 -15.86 6.30
N ASN A 121 3.59 -15.07 6.68
CA ASN A 121 4.96 -15.56 6.84
C ASN A 121 5.08 -16.63 7.92
N ARG A 122 4.42 -16.45 9.07
CA ARG A 122 4.37 -17.48 10.11
C ARG A 122 3.67 -18.74 9.63
N SER A 123 2.55 -18.61 8.92
CA SER A 123 1.81 -19.76 8.37
C SER A 123 2.68 -20.59 7.41
N ARG A 124 3.40 -19.93 6.48
CA ARG A 124 4.30 -20.60 5.53
C ARG A 124 5.44 -21.36 6.24
N ARG A 125 6.05 -20.77 7.27
CA ARG A 125 7.12 -21.41 8.05
C ARG A 125 6.65 -22.65 8.79
N SER A 126 5.45 -22.61 9.39
CA SER A 126 4.87 -23.78 10.06
C SER A 126 4.60 -24.94 9.10
N ILE A 127 4.16 -24.64 7.88
CA ILE A 127 3.93 -25.67 6.85
C ILE A 127 5.26 -26.28 6.38
N GLN A 128 6.28 -25.46 6.15
CA GLN A 128 7.61 -25.93 5.75
C GLN A 128 8.24 -26.83 6.83
N ALA A 129 8.15 -26.45 8.10
CA ALA A 129 8.68 -27.25 9.21
C ALA A 129 7.98 -28.63 9.33
N LEU A 130 6.69 -28.71 8.99
CA LEU A 130 5.96 -29.98 8.96
C LEU A 130 6.33 -30.86 7.75
N LEU A 131 6.72 -30.25 6.62
CA LEU A 131 7.19 -30.97 5.43
C LEU A 131 8.63 -31.49 5.61
N GLU A 132 9.49 -30.75 6.32
CA GLU A 132 10.87 -31.16 6.65
C GLU A 132 10.94 -32.36 7.61
N ILE A 133 9.84 -32.66 8.33
CA ILE A 133 9.71 -33.86 9.18
C ILE A 133 9.58 -35.15 8.36
N ARG A 134 9.38 -35.10 7.03
CA ARG A 134 9.39 -36.29 6.18
C ARG A 134 10.85 -36.72 5.94
N PRO A 135 11.37 -37.79 6.57
CA PRO A 135 12.70 -38.26 6.27
C PRO A 135 12.71 -38.82 4.84
N ASP A 136 13.66 -38.38 4.01
CA ASP A 136 14.05 -39.14 2.83
C ASP A 136 14.70 -40.43 3.34
N TYR A 137 13.92 -41.51 3.31
CA TYR A 137 14.35 -42.86 3.66
C TYR A 137 15.49 -43.29 2.72
N ALA A 138 16.60 -43.72 3.31
CA ALA A 138 17.64 -44.53 2.68
C ALA A 138 17.54 -45.98 3.20
#